data_AF-Q9BRT9-F1
#
_entry.id   AF-Q9BRT9-F1
#
_cell.length_a   1.000
_cell.length_b   1.000
_cell.length_c   1.000
_cell.angle_alpha   90.00
_cell.angle_beta   90.00
_cell.angle_gamma   90.00
#
_symmetry.space_group_name_H-M   'P 1'
#
loop_
_entity.id
_entity.type
_entity.pdbx_description
1 polymer ?
#
loop_
_entity_poly.entity_id
_entity_poly.type
_entity_poly.pdbx_seq_one_letter_code
_entity_poly.pdbx_strand_id
1 'polypeptide(L)'
;MTEEVDFLGQDSDGGSEEVVLTPAELIERLEQAWMNEKFAPELLESKPEIVECVMEQLEHMEENLRRAKREDLKVSIHQMEMERIRYVLSSYLRCRLMKIEKFFPHVLEKEKTRPEGEPSSLSPEELAFAREFMANTESYLKNVALKHMPPNLQKVDLFRAVPKPDLDSYVFLRVRERQENILVEPDTDEQRDYVIDLEKGSQHLIRYKTIAPLVASGAVQLI
;
A
#
# COMPACT_ATOMS: atom_id res chain seq x y z
N MET A 1 -51.16 -22.94 29.55
CA MET A 1 -50.76 -21.70 28.85
C MET A 1 -49.25 -21.78 28.71
N THR A 2 -48.80 -22.41 27.64
CA THR A 2 -47.38 -22.52 27.27
C THR A 2 -47.16 -21.43 26.24
N GLU A 3 -46.44 -20.39 26.64
CA GLU A 3 -46.09 -19.25 25.79
C GLU A 3 -45.12 -19.74 24.71
N GLU A 4 -45.58 -19.66 23.46
CA GLU A 4 -44.76 -19.88 22.27
C GLU A 4 -43.77 -18.72 22.16
N VAL A 5 -42.49 -19.05 22.24
CA VAL A 5 -41.38 -18.10 22.18
C VAL A 5 -41.19 -17.72 20.72
N ASP A 6 -41.69 -16.54 20.35
CA ASP A 6 -41.69 -16.02 18.98
C ASP A 6 -40.25 -15.73 18.51
N PHE A 7 -39.81 -16.50 17.51
CA PHE A 7 -38.47 -16.51 16.93
C PHE A 7 -38.41 -15.44 15.83
N LEU A 8 -38.51 -14.15 16.20
CA LEU A 8 -38.29 -13.06 15.25
C LEU A 8 -36.79 -12.84 15.07
N GLY A 9 -36.25 -13.51 14.06
CA GLY A 9 -34.95 -13.21 13.48
C GLY A 9 -34.87 -11.72 13.15
N GLN A 10 -34.09 -11.00 13.96
CA GLN A 10 -33.56 -9.71 13.55
C GLN A 10 -32.41 -10.00 12.60
N ASP A 11 -32.75 -10.10 11.32
CA ASP A 11 -31.81 -9.92 10.23
C ASP A 11 -31.23 -8.51 10.39
N SER A 12 -30.10 -8.42 11.08
CA SER A 12 -29.27 -7.22 11.15
C SER A 12 -28.71 -7.01 9.75
N ASP A 13 -29.49 -6.34 8.92
CA ASP A 13 -29.09 -5.74 7.65
C ASP A 13 -27.96 -4.76 7.96
N GLY A 14 -26.74 -5.29 8.01
CA GLY A 14 -25.51 -4.53 8.07
C GLY A 14 -25.34 -3.85 6.73
N GLY A 15 -26.16 -2.82 6.50
CA GLY A 15 -25.99 -1.90 5.39
C GLY A 15 -24.58 -1.36 5.48
N SER A 16 -23.70 -1.91 4.65
CA SER A 16 -22.45 -1.27 4.28
C SER A 16 -22.87 0.08 3.72
N GLU A 17 -22.85 1.12 4.56
CA GLU A 17 -22.98 2.49 4.09
C GLU A 17 -21.89 2.65 3.04
N GLU A 18 -22.28 2.57 1.76
CA GLU A 18 -21.37 2.85 0.65
C GLU A 18 -20.84 4.24 0.92
N VAL A 19 -19.57 4.32 1.31
CA VAL A 19 -18.93 5.58 1.61
C VAL A 19 -18.86 6.33 0.30
N VAL A 20 -19.80 7.25 0.08
CA VAL A 20 -19.81 8.08 -1.11
C VAL A 20 -18.67 9.06 -1.00
N LEU A 21 -17.66 8.87 -1.84
CA LEU A 21 -16.48 9.71 -1.88
C LEU A 21 -16.60 10.75 -2.97
N THR A 22 -16.30 11.99 -2.64
CA THR A 22 -16.18 13.03 -3.66
C THR A 22 -14.93 12.77 -4.53
N PRO A 23 -14.92 13.20 -5.80
CA PRO A 23 -13.73 13.09 -6.64
C PRO A 23 -12.49 13.73 -6.01
N ALA A 24 -12.66 14.85 -5.30
CA ALA A 24 -11.55 15.52 -4.60
C ALA A 24 -10.96 14.66 -3.48
N GLU A 25 -11.80 14.03 -2.65
CA GLU A 25 -11.35 13.12 -1.59
C GLU A 25 -10.68 11.87 -2.16
N LEU A 26 -11.18 11.34 -3.28
CA LEU A 26 -10.57 10.20 -3.96
C LEU A 26 -9.14 10.52 -4.42
N ILE A 27 -8.93 11.69 -5.03
CA ILE A 27 -7.58 12.14 -5.42
C ILE A 27 -6.69 12.36 -4.20
N GLU A 28 -7.20 12.95 -3.12
CA GLU A 28 -6.44 13.09 -1.87
C GLU A 28 -5.98 11.72 -1.34
N ARG A 29 -6.86 10.70 -1.34
CA ARG A 29 -6.48 9.35 -0.90
C ARG A 29 -5.47 8.68 -1.81
N LEU A 30 -5.58 8.88 -3.12
CA LEU A 30 -4.57 8.38 -4.07
C LEU A 30 -3.21 9.03 -3.80
N GLU A 31 -3.16 10.34 -3.61
CA GLU A 31 -1.91 11.07 -3.32
C GLU A 31 -1.29 10.59 -2.00
N GLN A 32 -2.11 10.31 -0.99
CA GLN A 32 -1.65 9.77 0.30
C GLN A 32 -1.08 8.36 0.16
N ALA A 33 -1.81 7.47 -0.52
CA ALA A 33 -1.33 6.13 -0.81
C ALA A 33 -0.02 6.17 -1.61
N TRP A 34 0.06 7.04 -2.61
CA TRP A 34 1.25 7.26 -3.41
C TRP A 34 2.45 7.72 -2.59
N MET A 35 2.28 8.75 -1.76
CA MET A 35 3.35 9.30 -0.95
C MET A 35 3.81 8.29 0.13
N ASN A 36 2.87 7.62 0.81
CA ASN A 36 3.21 6.58 1.78
C ASN A 36 3.95 5.42 1.12
N GLU A 37 3.46 4.93 -0.02
CA GLU A 37 4.12 3.85 -0.75
C GLU A 37 5.50 4.27 -1.26
N LYS A 38 5.67 5.50 -1.71
CA LYS A 38 6.97 5.98 -2.22
C LYS A 38 8.06 6.00 -1.15
N PHE A 39 7.70 6.32 0.09
CA PHE A 39 8.67 6.55 1.17
C PHE A 39 8.71 5.46 2.24
N ALA A 40 7.72 4.56 2.28
CA ALA A 40 7.77 3.41 3.18
C ALA A 40 8.86 2.41 2.73
N PRO A 41 9.62 1.82 3.66
CA PRO A 41 10.65 0.84 3.33
C PRO A 41 10.09 -0.55 2.97
N GLU A 42 8.84 -0.82 3.34
CA GLU A 42 8.12 -2.06 3.04
C GLU A 42 6.95 -1.82 2.08
N LEU A 43 6.42 -2.90 1.48
CA LEU A 43 5.18 -2.86 0.70
C LEU A 43 3.99 -2.65 1.65
N LEU A 44 3.19 -1.63 1.39
CA LEU A 44 2.01 -1.32 2.18
C LEU A 44 0.77 -2.10 1.71
N GLU A 45 -0.28 -2.05 2.51
CA GLU A 45 -1.61 -2.57 2.16
C GLU A 45 -2.04 -2.11 0.76
N SER A 46 -2.56 -3.04 -0.05
CA SER A 46 -3.07 -2.69 -1.36
C SER A 46 -4.33 -1.83 -1.22
N LYS A 47 -4.50 -0.89 -2.14
CA LYS A 47 -5.67 0.01 -2.20
C LYS A 47 -6.42 -0.15 -3.53
N PRO A 48 -6.93 -1.36 -3.84
CA PRO A 48 -7.53 -1.66 -5.14
C PRO A 48 -8.74 -0.78 -5.42
N GLU A 49 -9.60 -0.55 -4.43
CA GLU A 49 -10.79 0.29 -4.55
C GLU A 49 -10.45 1.72 -4.98
N ILE A 50 -9.40 2.32 -4.41
CA ILE A 50 -8.94 3.66 -4.81
C ILE A 50 -8.43 3.63 -6.26
N VAL A 51 -7.67 2.60 -6.64
CA VAL A 51 -7.13 2.46 -8.00
C VAL A 51 -8.25 2.32 -9.02
N GLU A 52 -9.20 1.43 -8.76
CA GLU A 52 -10.38 1.17 -9.59
C GLU A 52 -11.21 2.43 -9.77
N CYS A 53 -11.62 3.07 -8.66
CA CYS A 53 -12.40 4.31 -8.74
C CYS A 53 -11.66 5.41 -9.52
N VAL A 54 -10.35 5.58 -9.34
CA VAL A 54 -9.59 6.60 -10.10
C VAL A 54 -9.54 6.26 -11.59
N MET A 55 -9.37 4.98 -11.94
CA MET A 55 -9.39 4.55 -13.34
C MET A 55 -10.73 4.85 -13.99
N GLU A 56 -11.84 4.50 -13.33
CA GLU A 56 -13.19 4.80 -13.81
C GLU A 56 -13.42 6.31 -13.97
N GLN A 57 -13.01 7.13 -12.99
CA GLN A 57 -13.12 8.58 -13.09
C GLN A 57 -12.32 9.14 -14.26
N LEU A 58 -11.10 8.63 -14.50
CA LEU A 58 -10.29 9.04 -15.64
C LEU A 58 -10.94 8.67 -16.97
N GLU A 59 -11.53 7.48 -17.09
CA GLU A 59 -12.26 7.05 -18.29
C GLU A 59 -13.47 7.96 -18.55
N HIS A 60 -14.28 8.24 -17.53
CA HIS A 60 -15.41 9.16 -17.64
C HIS A 60 -15.01 10.58 -18.02
N MET A 61 -13.93 11.10 -17.44
CA MET A 61 -13.39 12.41 -17.82
C MET A 61 -12.94 12.40 -19.28
N GLU A 62 -12.29 11.33 -19.75
CA GLU A 62 -11.84 11.23 -21.14
C GLU A 62 -13.02 11.25 -22.12
N GLU A 63 -14.07 10.49 -21.82
CA GLU A 63 -15.29 10.47 -22.63
C GLU A 63 -15.99 11.84 -22.70
N ASN A 64 -16.05 12.53 -21.56
CA ASN A 64 -16.65 13.86 -21.49
C ASN A 64 -15.85 14.88 -22.32
N LEU A 65 -14.52 14.82 -22.26
CA LEU A 65 -13.66 15.71 -23.04
C LEU A 65 -13.71 15.43 -24.54
N ARG A 66 -13.93 14.17 -24.96
CA ARG A 66 -14.16 13.84 -26.38
C ARG A 66 -15.41 14.50 -26.94
N ARG A 67 -16.42 14.74 -26.11
CA ARG A 67 -17.69 15.40 -26.47
C ARG A 67 -17.64 16.92 -26.32
N ALA A 68 -16.62 17.45 -25.65
CA ALA A 68 -16.48 18.87 -25.37
C ALA A 68 -16.01 19.69 -26.59
N LYS A 69 -16.32 20.98 -26.60
CA LYS A 69 -15.84 21.92 -27.63
C LYS A 69 -14.36 22.21 -27.42
N ARG A 70 -13.53 21.85 -28.40
CA ARG A 70 -12.06 21.90 -28.33
C ARG A 70 -11.46 23.28 -28.04
N GLU A 71 -12.19 24.35 -28.33
CA GLU A 71 -11.71 25.74 -28.18
C GLU A 71 -11.91 26.31 -26.77
N ASP A 72 -12.53 25.56 -25.85
CA ASP A 72 -12.72 26.01 -24.46
C ASP A 72 -11.46 25.75 -23.63
N LEU A 73 -10.93 26.80 -22.97
CA LEU A 73 -9.81 26.72 -22.03
C LEU A 73 -10.04 25.66 -20.94
N LYS A 74 -11.30 25.44 -20.53
CA LYS A 74 -11.65 24.41 -19.54
C LYS A 74 -11.26 23.01 -20.01
N VAL A 75 -11.36 22.71 -21.30
CA VAL A 75 -10.95 21.42 -21.86
C VAL A 75 -9.45 21.21 -21.65
N SER A 76 -8.64 22.23 -21.94
CA SER A 76 -7.18 22.17 -21.73
C SER A 76 -6.83 21.97 -20.24
N ILE A 77 -7.51 22.66 -19.33
CA ILE A 77 -7.29 22.50 -17.87
C ILE A 77 -7.63 21.07 -17.43
N HIS A 78 -8.76 20.52 -17.87
CA HIS A 78 -9.13 19.15 -17.52
C HIS A 78 -8.18 18.11 -18.11
N GLN A 79 -7.66 18.33 -19.33
CA GLN A 79 -6.63 17.45 -19.91
C GLN A 79 -5.36 17.42 -19.05
N MET A 80 -4.88 18.60 -18.62
CA MET A 80 -3.72 18.68 -17.72
C MET A 80 -3.96 17.98 -16.39
N GLU A 81 -5.17 18.13 -15.83
CA GLU A 81 -5.51 17.46 -14.56
C GLU A 81 -5.57 15.94 -14.73
N MET A 82 -6.15 15.44 -15.81
CA MET A 82 -6.14 14.00 -16.12
C MET A 82 -4.73 13.45 -16.27
N GLU A 83 -3.83 14.18 -16.94
CA GLU A 83 -2.44 13.79 -17.08
C GLU A 83 -1.73 13.74 -15.72
N ARG A 84 -1.99 14.72 -14.85
CA ARG A 84 -1.47 14.75 -13.47
C ARG A 84 -1.94 13.54 -12.67
N ILE A 85 -3.24 13.25 -12.67
CA ILE A 85 -3.83 12.10 -11.95
C ILE A 85 -3.25 10.79 -12.51
N ARG A 86 -3.19 10.64 -13.84
CA ARG A 86 -2.61 9.46 -14.49
C ARG A 86 -1.15 9.26 -14.12
N TYR A 87 -0.37 10.34 -14.03
CA TYR A 87 1.01 10.29 -13.57
C TYR A 87 1.11 9.76 -12.12
N VAL A 88 0.31 10.33 -11.21
CA VAL A 88 0.29 9.90 -9.79
C VAL A 88 -0.08 8.43 -9.68
N LEU A 89 -1.17 8.00 -10.33
CA LEU A 89 -1.62 6.61 -10.34
C LEU A 89 -0.53 5.68 -10.89
N SER A 90 0.04 6.02 -12.04
CA SER A 90 1.09 5.20 -12.65
C SER A 90 2.34 5.15 -11.78
N SER A 91 2.70 6.24 -11.11
CA SER A 91 3.84 6.27 -10.20
C SER A 91 3.59 5.41 -8.97
N TYR A 92 2.39 5.45 -8.39
CA TYR A 92 2.00 4.60 -7.28
C TYR A 92 2.13 3.11 -7.63
N LEU A 93 1.52 2.69 -8.73
CA LEU A 93 1.58 1.30 -9.19
C LEU A 93 3.02 0.85 -9.48
N ARG A 94 3.84 1.71 -10.09
CA ARG A 94 5.26 1.42 -10.32
C ARG A 94 6.05 1.29 -9.02
N CYS A 95 5.80 2.14 -8.02
CA CYS A 95 6.42 2.03 -6.70
C CYS A 95 6.12 0.68 -6.05
N ARG A 96 4.87 0.21 -6.13
CA ARG A 96 4.46 -1.10 -5.61
C ARG A 96 5.16 -2.25 -6.32
N LEU A 97 5.14 -2.26 -7.65
CA LEU A 97 5.83 -3.28 -8.45
C LEU A 97 7.33 -3.33 -8.15
N MET A 98 7.99 -2.17 -8.06
CA MET A 98 9.42 -2.11 -7.71
C MET A 98 9.70 -2.74 -6.33
N LYS A 99 8.84 -2.53 -5.34
CA LYS A 99 8.99 -3.16 -4.01
C LYS A 99 8.71 -4.65 -4.05
N ILE A 100 7.70 -5.08 -4.81
CA ILE A 100 7.41 -6.50 -5.02
C ILE A 100 8.63 -7.18 -5.64
N GLU A 101 9.17 -6.67 -6.74
CA GLU A 101 10.37 -7.23 -7.39
C GLU A 101 11.60 -7.23 -6.46
N LYS A 102 11.75 -6.20 -5.62
CA LYS A 102 12.88 -6.09 -4.70
C LYS A 102 12.81 -7.08 -3.53
N PHE A 103 11.61 -7.40 -3.07
CA PHE A 103 11.37 -8.15 -1.83
C PHE A 103 10.50 -9.40 -2.03
N PHE A 104 10.38 -9.91 -3.26
CA PHE A 104 9.38 -10.91 -3.67
C PHE A 104 9.26 -12.15 -2.76
N PRO A 105 10.33 -12.80 -2.25
CA PRO A 105 10.16 -13.96 -1.39
C PRO A 105 9.57 -13.57 -0.04
N HIS A 106 9.97 -12.42 0.50
CA HIS A 106 9.44 -11.90 1.76
C HIS A 106 7.98 -11.49 1.62
N VAL A 107 7.63 -10.83 0.51
CA VAL A 107 6.25 -10.43 0.18
C VAL A 107 5.33 -11.66 0.06
N LEU A 108 5.76 -12.70 -0.65
CA LEU A 108 4.98 -13.94 -0.79
C LEU A 108 4.85 -14.71 0.52
N GLU A 109 5.90 -14.77 1.34
CA GLU A 109 5.83 -15.43 2.64
C GLU A 109 4.89 -14.67 3.58
N LYS A 110 4.97 -13.33 3.63
CA LYS A 110 4.06 -12.47 4.41
C LYS A 110 2.60 -12.72 4.03
N GLU A 111 2.29 -12.77 2.73
CA GLU A 111 0.93 -13.04 2.26
C GLU A 111 0.47 -14.47 2.60
N LYS A 112 1.37 -15.46 2.54
CA LYS A 112 1.06 -16.85 2.89
C LYS A 112 0.81 -17.05 4.39
N THR A 113 1.53 -16.32 5.25
CA THR A 113 1.39 -16.40 6.72
C THR A 113 0.42 -15.36 7.28
N ARG A 114 -0.24 -14.57 6.43
CA ARG A 114 -1.19 -13.54 6.84
C ARG A 114 -2.35 -14.16 7.62
N PRO A 115 -2.70 -13.63 8.81
CA PRO A 115 -3.89 -14.04 9.54
C PRO A 115 -5.17 -13.84 8.73
N GLU A 116 -6.13 -14.75 8.89
CA GLU A 116 -7.46 -14.60 8.28
C GLU A 116 -8.14 -13.31 8.79
N GLY A 117 -8.65 -12.50 7.86
CA GLY A 117 -9.31 -11.22 8.16
C GLY A 117 -8.40 -9.99 8.14
N GLU A 118 -7.07 -10.13 8.19
CA GLU A 118 -6.16 -8.99 7.99
C GLU A 118 -6.14 -8.55 6.53
N PRO A 119 -6.00 -7.26 6.21
CA PRO A 119 -6.01 -6.79 4.82
C PRO A 119 -4.75 -7.26 4.06
N SER A 120 -4.90 -7.59 2.77
CA SER A 120 -3.75 -8.03 1.96
C SER A 120 -2.84 -6.86 1.57
N SER A 121 -1.54 -7.13 1.56
CA SER A 121 -0.56 -6.19 0.99
C SER A 121 -0.52 -6.21 -0.53
N LEU A 122 -1.23 -7.14 -1.20
CA LEU A 122 -1.19 -7.35 -2.65
C LEU A 122 -2.61 -7.30 -3.24
N SER A 123 -2.75 -6.67 -4.39
CA SER A 123 -3.93 -6.92 -5.24
C SER A 123 -3.85 -8.34 -5.85
N PRO A 124 -4.96 -8.88 -6.38
CA PRO A 124 -4.94 -10.16 -7.10
C PRO A 124 -3.92 -10.21 -8.24
N GLU A 125 -3.79 -9.13 -9.00
CA GLU A 125 -2.85 -8.99 -10.11
C GLU A 125 -1.41 -8.93 -9.62
N GLU A 126 -1.15 -8.22 -8.52
CA GLU A 126 0.17 -8.13 -7.90
C GLU A 126 0.61 -9.48 -7.30
N LEU A 127 -0.32 -10.23 -6.71
CA LEU A 127 -0.06 -11.58 -6.22
C LEU A 127 0.28 -12.53 -7.37
N ALA A 128 -0.47 -12.45 -8.48
CA ALA A 128 -0.17 -13.23 -9.68
C ALA A 128 1.23 -12.88 -10.22
N PHE A 129 1.53 -11.59 -10.36
CA PHE A 129 2.84 -11.09 -10.78
C PHE A 129 3.96 -11.59 -9.85
N ALA A 130 3.81 -11.49 -8.53
CA ALA A 130 4.83 -11.91 -7.57
C ALA A 130 5.12 -13.42 -7.67
N ARG A 131 4.07 -14.24 -7.85
CA ARG A 131 4.21 -15.70 -8.03
C ARG A 131 4.92 -16.05 -9.33
N GLU A 132 4.54 -15.40 -10.43
CA GLU A 132 5.20 -15.59 -11.72
C GLU A 132 6.65 -15.12 -11.67
N PHE A 133 6.94 -13.99 -11.03
CA PHE A 133 8.29 -13.47 -10.87
C PHE A 133 9.19 -14.43 -10.08
N MET A 134 8.69 -14.99 -8.96
CA MET A 134 9.38 -16.02 -8.18
C MET A 134 9.70 -17.25 -9.04
N ALA A 135 8.69 -17.81 -9.72
CA ALA A 135 8.85 -19.01 -10.55
C ALA A 135 9.82 -18.78 -11.72
N ASN A 136 9.76 -17.61 -12.36
CA ASN A 136 10.66 -17.22 -13.44
C ASN A 136 12.09 -17.06 -12.94
N THR A 137 12.28 -16.46 -11.76
CA THR A 137 13.60 -16.30 -11.13
C THR A 137 14.22 -17.66 -10.80
N GLU A 138 13.45 -18.57 -10.19
CA GLU A 138 13.91 -19.94 -9.90
C GLU A 138 14.28 -20.70 -11.17
N SER A 139 13.42 -20.64 -12.19
CA SER A 139 13.65 -21.27 -13.49
C SER A 139 14.91 -20.73 -14.16
N TYR A 140 15.08 -19.40 -14.16
CA TYR A 140 16.25 -18.73 -14.75
C TYR A 140 17.55 -19.16 -14.04
N LEU A 141 17.62 -19.05 -12.72
CA LEU A 141 18.80 -19.42 -11.95
C LEU A 141 19.14 -20.91 -12.14
N LYS A 142 18.12 -21.77 -12.18
CA LYS A 142 18.29 -23.20 -12.45
C LYS A 142 18.88 -23.46 -13.82
N ASN A 143 18.34 -22.81 -14.84
CA ASN A 143 18.69 -23.06 -16.23
C ASN A 143 20.03 -22.46 -16.64
N VAL A 144 20.42 -21.33 -16.05
CA VAL A 144 21.68 -20.65 -16.39
C VAL A 144 22.86 -21.23 -15.62
N ALA A 145 22.69 -21.53 -14.33
CA ALA A 145 23.81 -21.88 -13.46
C ALA A 145 23.59 -23.15 -12.64
N LEU A 146 22.50 -23.25 -11.86
CA LEU A 146 22.43 -24.24 -10.78
C LEU A 146 22.48 -25.68 -11.27
N LYS A 147 21.85 -26.00 -12.41
CA LYS A 147 21.89 -27.36 -12.97
C LYS A 147 23.30 -27.83 -13.37
N HIS A 148 24.24 -26.89 -13.55
CA HIS A 148 25.63 -27.16 -13.90
C HIS A 148 26.57 -27.17 -12.68
N MET A 149 26.08 -26.78 -11.50
CA MET A 149 26.86 -26.85 -10.27
C MET A 149 26.87 -28.28 -9.69
N PRO A 150 27.84 -28.61 -8.81
CA PRO A 150 27.80 -29.84 -8.02
C PRO A 150 26.47 -29.99 -7.24
N PRO A 151 25.98 -31.22 -6.99
CA PRO A 151 24.66 -31.46 -6.38
C PRO A 151 24.35 -30.67 -5.10
N ASN A 152 25.35 -30.42 -4.26
CA ASN A 152 25.24 -29.67 -3.01
C ASN A 152 25.06 -28.15 -3.20
N LEU A 153 25.24 -27.63 -4.42
CA LEU A 153 25.13 -26.21 -4.77
C LEU A 153 23.99 -25.92 -5.77
N GLN A 154 23.19 -26.92 -6.15
CA GLN A 154 22.12 -26.73 -7.15
C GLN A 154 20.84 -26.09 -6.59
N LYS A 155 20.82 -25.75 -5.29
CA LYS A 155 19.67 -25.14 -4.62
C LYS A 155 20.08 -23.78 -4.05
N VAL A 156 19.21 -22.79 -4.24
CA VAL A 156 19.35 -21.44 -3.67
C VAL A 156 18.13 -21.20 -2.79
N ASP A 157 18.39 -20.79 -1.55
CA ASP A 157 17.35 -20.29 -0.67
C ASP A 157 17.12 -18.80 -0.97
N LEU A 158 16.13 -18.52 -1.81
CA LEU A 158 15.81 -17.15 -2.22
C LEU A 158 15.32 -16.28 -1.06
N PHE A 159 14.67 -16.87 -0.04
CA PHE A 159 14.23 -16.12 1.12
C PHE A 159 15.40 -15.55 1.93
N ARG A 160 16.53 -16.26 1.95
CA ARG A 160 17.78 -15.77 2.56
C ARG A 160 18.62 -14.90 1.63
N ALA A 161 18.56 -15.15 0.32
CA ALA A 161 19.41 -14.47 -0.66
C ALA A 161 18.87 -13.10 -1.09
N VAL A 162 17.55 -12.93 -1.11
CA VAL A 162 16.89 -11.68 -1.49
C VAL A 162 16.77 -10.77 -0.27
N PRO A 163 17.01 -9.45 -0.41
CA PRO A 163 16.81 -8.51 0.68
C PRO A 163 15.39 -8.54 1.26
N LYS A 164 15.26 -8.10 2.50
CA LYS A 164 13.97 -7.83 3.15
C LYS A 164 13.83 -6.32 3.43
N PRO A 165 12.61 -5.82 3.65
CA PRO A 165 12.41 -4.44 4.09
C PRO A 165 13.19 -4.11 5.37
N ASP A 166 13.77 -2.91 5.41
CA ASP A 166 14.46 -2.38 6.58
C ASP A 166 13.51 -1.49 7.38
N LEU A 167 12.88 -2.07 8.40
CA LEU A 167 11.94 -1.33 9.26
C LEU A 167 12.66 -0.37 10.22
N ASP A 168 13.97 -0.57 10.44
CA ASP A 168 14.79 0.32 11.26
C ASP A 168 15.30 1.54 10.47
N SER A 169 14.96 1.64 9.19
CA SER A 169 15.23 2.84 8.39
C SER A 169 14.41 4.05 8.89
N TYR A 170 15.02 5.23 8.82
CA TYR A 170 14.39 6.48 9.20
C TYR A 170 13.58 7.08 8.05
N VAL A 171 12.41 7.63 8.36
CA VAL A 171 11.53 8.30 7.39
C VAL A 171 11.12 9.68 7.86
N PHE A 172 10.91 10.59 6.90
CA PHE A 172 10.27 11.87 7.16
C PHE A 172 8.76 11.69 7.12
N LEU A 173 8.07 12.28 8.09
CA LEU A 173 6.62 12.22 8.18
C LEU A 173 6.04 13.58 8.56
N ARG A 174 4.79 13.79 8.14
CA ARG A 174 3.91 14.84 8.62
C ARG A 174 2.74 14.23 9.37
N VAL A 175 2.46 14.77 10.54
CA VAL A 175 1.35 14.33 11.39
C VAL A 175 0.04 14.90 10.85
N ARG A 176 -0.97 14.05 10.60
CA ARG A 176 -2.32 14.48 10.15
C ARG A 176 -3.31 14.57 11.30
N GLU A 177 -3.15 13.69 12.27
CA GLU A 177 -3.97 13.62 13.47
C GLU A 177 -3.06 13.61 14.69
N ARG A 178 -3.42 14.36 15.73
CA ARG A 178 -2.63 14.40 16.97
C ARG A 178 -2.53 12.98 17.53
N GLN A 179 -1.30 12.53 17.80
CA GLN A 179 -1.03 11.25 18.44
C GLN A 179 -0.29 11.50 19.74
N GLU A 180 -0.68 10.82 20.81
CA GLU A 180 -0.09 11.01 22.14
C GLU A 180 0.60 9.74 22.61
N ASN A 181 1.60 9.91 23.49
CA ASN A 181 2.32 8.81 24.15
C ASN A 181 2.97 7.81 23.18
N ILE A 182 3.54 8.30 22.07
CA ILE A 182 4.28 7.45 21.13
C ILE A 182 5.60 7.04 21.77
N LEU A 183 5.77 5.74 21.99
CA LEU A 183 7.00 5.17 22.54
C LEU A 183 8.09 5.12 21.47
N VAL A 184 9.19 5.82 21.71
CA VAL A 184 10.37 5.83 20.84
C VAL A 184 11.48 5.02 21.48
N GLU A 185 11.85 3.92 20.80
CA GLU A 185 13.04 3.12 21.10
C GLU A 185 14.29 3.89 20.68
N PRO A 186 15.30 4.07 21.55
CA PRO A 186 16.52 4.77 21.19
C PRO A 186 17.40 3.96 20.23
N ASP A 187 18.38 4.63 19.62
CA ASP A 187 19.37 3.98 18.74
C ASP A 187 20.47 3.22 19.52
N THR A 188 20.63 3.53 20.81
CA THR A 188 21.70 2.98 21.65
C THR A 188 21.14 2.44 22.96
N ASP A 189 21.70 1.33 23.44
CA ASP A 189 21.32 0.68 24.71
C ASP A 189 21.56 1.57 25.95
N GLU A 190 22.31 2.66 25.81
CA GLU A 190 22.60 3.62 26.88
C GLU A 190 21.43 4.56 27.17
N GLN A 191 20.53 4.74 26.20
CA GLN A 191 19.36 5.58 26.32
C GLN A 191 18.15 4.73 26.74
N ARG A 192 17.24 5.35 27.49
CA ARG A 192 15.96 4.72 27.83
C ARG A 192 14.92 5.10 26.79
N ASP A 193 13.97 4.20 26.57
CA ASP A 193 12.77 4.53 25.83
C ASP A 193 12.11 5.78 26.40
N TYR A 194 11.62 6.64 25.52
CA TYR A 194 10.93 7.87 25.88
C TYR A 194 9.64 7.99 25.09
N VAL A 195 8.67 8.70 25.67
CA VAL A 195 7.39 8.97 25.01
C VAL A 195 7.39 10.37 24.42
N ILE A 196 6.82 10.52 23.23
CA ILE A 196 6.60 11.81 22.58
C ILE A 196 5.14 11.98 22.18
N ASP A 197 4.71 13.23 22.14
CA ASP A 197 3.43 13.62 21.54
C ASP A 197 3.70 14.24 20.16
N LEU A 198 2.90 13.83 19.18
CA LEU A 198 2.98 14.26 17.80
C LEU A 198 1.81 15.21 17.49
N GLU A 199 2.11 16.50 17.37
CA GLU A 199 1.11 17.53 17.10
C GLU A 199 0.68 17.53 15.63
N LYS A 200 -0.60 17.77 15.36
CA LYS A 200 -1.12 17.88 13.99
C LYS A 200 -0.35 18.94 13.19
N GLY A 201 0.10 18.58 11.99
CA GLY A 201 0.86 19.43 11.08
C GLY A 201 2.37 19.47 11.35
N SER A 202 2.84 18.96 12.49
CA SER A 202 4.28 18.85 12.77
C SER A 202 4.95 17.82 11.86
N GLN A 203 6.25 18.01 11.64
CA GLN A 203 7.08 17.14 10.80
C GLN A 203 8.22 16.57 11.62
N HIS A 204 8.53 15.29 11.40
CA HIS A 204 9.50 14.55 12.19
C HIS A 204 10.33 13.60 11.32
N LEU A 205 11.52 13.27 11.79
CA LEU A 205 12.37 12.20 11.28
C LEU A 205 12.41 11.10 12.35
N ILE A 206 11.73 9.98 12.09
CA ILE A 206 11.57 8.89 13.08
C ILE A 206 11.81 7.55 12.38
N ARG A 207 12.30 6.57 13.13
CA ARG A 207 12.43 5.18 12.69
C ARG A 207 11.07 4.64 12.23
N TYR A 208 11.01 4.08 11.02
CA TYR A 208 9.76 3.65 10.41
C TYR A 208 9.00 2.64 11.28
N LYS A 209 9.70 1.67 11.87
CA LYS A 209 9.13 0.67 12.79
C LYS A 209 8.24 1.28 13.88
N THR A 210 8.64 2.43 14.46
CA THR A 210 7.90 3.12 15.51
C THR A 210 6.58 3.70 15.01
N ILE A 211 6.56 4.17 13.76
CA ILE A 211 5.43 4.91 13.19
C ILE A 211 4.61 4.10 12.18
N ALA A 212 5.02 2.87 11.86
CA ALA A 212 4.36 2.02 10.87
C ALA A 212 2.85 1.83 11.12
N PRO A 213 2.39 1.61 12.38
CA PRO A 213 0.95 1.55 12.66
C PRO A 213 0.22 2.87 12.36
N LEU A 214 0.88 4.01 12.57
CA LEU A 214 0.31 5.33 12.31
C LEU A 214 0.25 5.65 10.81
N VAL A 215 1.17 5.09 10.03
CA VAL A 215 1.13 5.15 8.56
C VAL A 215 -0.05 4.30 8.05
N ALA A 216 -0.22 3.10 8.60
CA ALA A 216 -1.30 2.20 8.24
C ALA A 216 -2.69 2.79 8.56
N SER A 217 -2.84 3.47 9.71
CA SER A 217 -4.09 4.13 10.08
C SER A 217 -4.35 5.45 9.34
N GLY A 218 -3.33 6.01 8.67
CA GLY A 218 -3.42 7.33 8.01
C GLY A 218 -3.27 8.53 8.96
N ALA A 219 -2.98 8.29 10.24
CA ALA A 219 -2.72 9.33 11.24
C ALA A 219 -1.45 10.14 10.93
N VAL A 220 -0.49 9.53 10.22
CA VAL A 220 0.69 10.21 9.66
C VAL A 220 0.81 9.96 8.17
N GLN A 221 1.46 10.89 7.48
CA GLN A 221 1.77 10.82 6.06
C GLN A 221 3.28 10.90 5.88
N LEU A 222 3.88 9.97 5.15
CA LEU A 222 5.29 10.04 4.78
C LEU A 222 5.50 11.11 3.70
N ILE A 223 6.60 11.86 3.79
CA ILE A 223 6.92 13.02 2.93
C ILE A 223 8.35 13.01 2.40
#